data_AF-A0A924VRE2-F1
#
_entry.id   AF-A0A924VRE2-F1
#
_cell.length_a   1.000
_cell.length_b   1.000
_cell.length_c   1.000
_cell.angle_alpha   90.00
_cell.angle_beta   90.00
_cell.angle_gamma   90.00
#
_symmetry.space_group_name_H-M   'P 1'
#
loop_
_entity.id
_entity.type
_entity.pdbx_description
1 polymer ?
#
loop_
_entity_poly.entity_id
_entity_poly.type
_entity_poly.pdbx_seq_one_letter_code
_entity_poly.pdbx_strand_id
1 'polypeptide(L)' 'MNKHLVVGAGLIGRPLAERLAARGDTVTIATRSGSAAVGATARVLEANDPAAFAHAAMDASTIFLCTNPPYTDWAAQ' A
#
# COMPACT_ATOMS: atom_id res chain seq x y z
N MET A 1 5.82 -11.79 -13.20
CA MET A 1 6.02 -11.30 -11.82
C MET A 1 5.89 -9.80 -11.87
N ASN A 2 4.80 -9.26 -11.31
CA ASN A 2 4.54 -7.82 -11.35
C ASN A 2 4.95 -7.17 -10.03
N LYS A 3 5.34 -5.89 -10.08
CA LYS A 3 5.64 -5.09 -8.89
C LYS A 3 4.39 -4.32 -8.50
N HIS A 4 3.94 -4.46 -7.26
CA HIS A 4 2.75 -3.78 -6.73
C HIS A 4 3.11 -2.91 -5.54
N LEU A 5 2.54 -1.71 -5.50
CA LEU A 5 2.52 -0.84 -4.32
C LEU A 5 1.11 -0.88 -3.72
N VAL A 6 0.98 -1.31 -2.46
CA VAL A 6 -0.26 -1.26 -1.70
C VAL A 6 -0.11 -0.19 -0.62
N VAL A 7 -0.95 0.85 -0.64
CA VAL A 7 -0.90 1.95 0.32
C VAL A 7 -2.02 1.80 1.33
N GLY A 8 -1.68 1.64 2.60
CA GLY A 8 -2.61 1.33 3.69
C GLY A 8 -2.68 -0.16 4.01
N ALA A 9 -2.70 -0.51 5.31
CA ALA A 9 -2.75 -1.90 5.79
C ALA A 9 -4.02 -2.18 6.61
N GLY A 10 -5.13 -1.54 6.25
CA GLY A 10 -6.45 -1.79 6.85
C GLY A 10 -7.09 -3.09 6.34
N LEU A 11 -8.41 -3.18 6.49
CA LEU A 11 -9.22 -4.37 6.14
C LEU A 11 -9.09 -4.82 4.67
N ILE A 12 -8.69 -3.91 3.78
CA ILE A 12 -8.52 -4.19 2.35
C ILE A 12 -7.04 -4.41 2.02
N GLY A 13 -6.18 -3.47 2.40
CA GLY A 13 -4.80 -3.43 1.94
C GLY A 13 -3.92 -4.58 2.43
N ARG A 14 -4.01 -4.97 3.72
CA ARG A 14 -3.22 -6.09 4.25
C ARG A 14 -3.55 -7.42 3.55
N PRO A 15 -4.82 -7.89 3.52
CA PRO A 15 -5.13 -9.17 2.89
C PRO A 15 -4.93 -9.13 1.36
N LEU A 16 -5.00 -7.96 0.72
CA LEU A 16 -4.61 -7.81 -0.69
C LEU A 16 -3.11 -8.05 -0.88
N ALA A 17 -2.26 -7.39 -0.07
CA ALA A 17 -0.81 -7.53 -0.15
C ALA A 17 -0.37 -8.99 0.06
N GLU A 18 -0.94 -9.67 1.06
CA GLU A 18 -0.65 -11.08 1.35
C GLU A 18 -1.03 -12.01 0.19
N ARG A 19 -2.20 -11.79 -0.44
CA ARG A 19 -2.65 -12.59 -1.59
C ARG A 19 -1.80 -12.36 -2.84
N LEU A 20 -1.38 -11.12 -3.10
CA LEU A 20 -0.49 -10.80 -4.22
C LEU A 20 0.90 -11.42 -4.00
N ALA A 21 1.43 -11.35 -2.79
CA ALA A 21 2.70 -11.98 -2.45
C ALA A 21 2.63 -13.51 -2.56
N ALA A 22 1.56 -14.14 -2.05
CA ALA A 22 1.34 -15.57 -2.18
C ALA A 22 1.19 -16.05 -3.64
N ARG A 23 0.76 -15.17 -4.56
CA ARG A 23 0.73 -15.43 -6.00
C ARG A 23 2.11 -15.39 -6.66
N GLY A 24 3.14 -14.92 -5.95
CA GLY A 24 4.50 -14.76 -6.45
C GLY A 24 4.79 -13.39 -7.05
N ASP A 25 3.97 -12.37 -6.77
CA ASP A 25 4.28 -10.99 -7.14
C ASP A 25 5.22 -10.31 -6.14
N THR A 26 5.93 -9.28 -6.59
CA THR A 26 6.74 -8.43 -5.71
C THR A 26 5.85 -7.33 -5.13
N VAL A 27 5.62 -7.35 -3.82
CA VAL A 27 4.68 -6.43 -3.17
C VAL A 27 5.39 -5.56 -2.14
N THR A 28 5.19 -4.25 -2.25
CA THR A 28 5.49 -3.31 -1.15
C THR A 28 4.19 -2.88 -0.50
N ILE A 29 4.07 -3.03 0.82
CA ILE A 29 2.99 -2.43 1.61
C ILE A 29 3.52 -1.17 2.30
N ALA A 30 2.89 -0.04 1.99
CA ALA A 30 3.28 1.27 2.44
C ALA A 30 2.27 1.82 3.45
N THR A 31 2.74 2.17 4.64
CA THR A 31 1.90 2.70 5.72
C THR A 31 2.65 3.75 6.53
N ARG A 32 1.92 4.62 7.24
CA ARG A 32 2.53 5.64 8.12
C ARG A 32 3.34 5.02 9.26
N SER A 33 2.87 3.89 9.80
CA SER A 33 3.49 3.19 10.93
C SER A 33 4.52 2.13 10.54
N GLY A 34 4.74 1.88 9.24
CA GLY A 34 5.60 0.77 8.78
C GLY A 34 5.03 -0.62 9.08
N SER A 35 3.71 -0.76 9.21
CA SER A 35 3.05 -2.06 9.41
C SER A 35 3.34 -3.02 8.26
N ALA A 36 3.67 -4.26 8.60
CA ALA A 36 3.98 -5.32 7.66
C ALA A 36 2.74 -6.12 7.23
N ALA A 37 2.91 -6.89 6.15
CA ALA A 37 2.01 -7.92 5.67
C ALA A 37 2.86 -9.13 5.24
N VAL A 38 2.37 -10.34 5.45
CA VAL A 38 3.15 -11.55 5.16
C VAL A 38 3.54 -11.60 3.68
N GLY A 39 4.84 -11.80 3.42
CA GLY A 39 5.38 -11.88 2.05
C GLY A 39 5.55 -10.52 1.33
N ALA A 40 5.19 -9.40 1.96
CA ALA A 40 5.38 -8.07 1.40
C ALA A 40 6.52 -7.29 2.10
N THR A 41 7.21 -6.44 1.37
CA THR A 41 8.15 -5.48 1.94
C THR A 41 7.38 -4.36 2.62
N ALA A 42 7.63 -4.13 3.92
CA ALA A 42 7.05 -3.00 4.63
C ALA A 42 7.82 -1.71 4.32
N ARG A 43 7.10 -0.62 4.06
CA ARG A 43 7.67 0.72 3.86
C ARG A 43 6.90 1.75 4.67
N VAL A 44 7.63 2.63 5.35
CA VAL A 44 7.05 3.85 5.93
C VAL A 44 6.77 4.84 4.79
N LEU A 45 5.53 5.32 4.72
CA LEU A 45 5.11 6.31 3.72
C LEU A 45 3.94 7.14 4.24
N GLU A 46 4.06 8.45 4.15
CA GLU A 46 2.95 9.38 4.22
C GLU A 46 2.39 9.60 2.81
N ALA A 47 1.10 9.30 2.62
CA ALA A 47 0.51 9.30 1.27
C ALA A 47 0.38 10.71 0.66
N ASN A 48 0.42 11.75 1.49
CA ASN A 48 0.37 13.15 1.07
C ASN A 48 1.75 13.76 0.77
N ASP A 49 2.85 13.00 0.90
CA ASP A 49 4.19 13.40 0.45
C ASP A 49 4.38 12.95 -1.00
N PRO A 50 4.30 13.87 -1.99
CA PRO A 50 4.34 13.49 -3.40
C PRO A 50 5.69 12.90 -3.82
N ALA A 51 6.80 13.38 -3.23
CA ALA A 51 8.14 12.93 -3.59
C ALA A 51 8.40 11.52 -3.06
N ALA A 52 8.06 11.27 -1.79
CA ALA A 52 8.16 9.94 -1.22
C ALA A 52 7.21 8.95 -1.91
N PHE A 53 6.00 9.38 -2.27
CA PHE A 53 5.04 8.55 -2.98
C PHE A 53 5.55 8.19 -4.39
N ALA A 54 6.06 9.16 -5.15
CA ALA A 54 6.62 8.91 -6.47
C ALA A 54 7.81 7.94 -6.42
N HIS A 55 8.70 8.11 -5.44
CA HIS A 55 9.79 7.18 -5.20
C HIS A 55 9.26 5.78 -4.82
N ALA A 56 8.19 5.71 -4.04
CA ALA A 56 7.58 4.45 -3.66
C ALA A 56 6.90 3.72 -4.83
N ALA A 57 6.31 4.47 -5.74
CA ALA A 57 5.64 3.98 -6.92
C ALA A 57 6.61 3.64 -8.07
N MET A 58 7.89 3.95 -7.94
CA MET A 58 8.89 3.67 -8.96
C MET A 58 8.89 2.18 -9.33
N ASP A 59 8.79 1.89 -10.62
CA ASP A 59 8.63 0.56 -11.22
C ASP A 59 7.38 -0.24 -10.83
N ALA A 60 6.46 0.32 -10.04
CA ALA A 60 5.20 -0.35 -9.73
C ALA A 60 4.34 -0.46 -11.00
N SER A 61 3.96 -1.68 -11.35
CA SER A 61 3.01 -1.92 -12.45
C SER A 61 1.59 -1.53 -12.06
N THR A 62 1.27 -1.64 -10.77
CA THR A 62 -0.05 -1.30 -10.21
C THR A 62 0.11 -0.66 -8.84
N ILE A 63 -0.68 0.37 -8.57
CA ILE A 63 -0.82 1.00 -7.26
C ILE A 63 -2.23 0.72 -6.74
N PHE A 64 -2.33 0.17 -5.53
CA PHE A 64 -3.57 -0.04 -4.81
C PHE A 64 -3.67 0.96 -3.66
N LEU A 65 -4.53 1.97 -3.81
CA LEU A 65 -4.77 2.97 -2.77
C LEU A 65 -5.88 2.46 -1.83
N CYS A 66 -5.48 2.05 -0.63
CA CYS A 66 -6.36 1.47 0.40
C CYS A 66 -6.39 2.31 1.68
N THR A 67 -6.25 3.64 1.53
CA THR A 67 -6.24 4.62 2.63
C THR A 67 -7.58 5.30 2.85
N ASN A 68 -8.67 4.70 2.35
CA ASN A 68 -10.00 5.29 2.47
C ASN A 68 -10.37 5.45 3.96
N PRO A 69 -10.79 6.64 4.40
CA PRO A 69 -11.29 6.85 5.75
C PRO A 69 -12.66 6.19 5.93
N PRO A 70 -13.17 6.11 7.17
CA PRO A 70 -14.56 5.78 7.41
C PRO A 70 -15.49 6.63 6.54
N TYR A 71 -16.55 6.02 6.01
CA TYR A 71 -17.46 6.71 5.07
C TYR A 71 -18.05 8.01 5.62
N THR A 72 -18.28 8.08 6.93
CA THR A 72 -18.77 9.29 7.61
C THR A 72 -17.81 10.46 7.54
N ASP A 73 -16.53 10.20 7.30
CA ASP A 73 -15.46 11.20 7.40
C ASP A 73 -15.01 11.68 6.02
N TRP A 74 -15.53 11.10 4.93
CA TRP A 74 -15.12 11.39 3.55
C TRP A 74 -15.28 12.86 3.16
N ALA A 75 -16.36 13.52 3.59
CA ALA A 75 -16.61 14.93 3.27
C ALA A 75 -15.59 15.89 3.91
N ALA A 76 -14.82 15.43 4.89
CA ALA A 76 -13.85 16.22 5.64
C ALA A 76 -12.39 15.94 5.27
N GLN A 77 -12.14 15.12 4.24
CA GLN A 77 -10.79 14.75 3.79
C GLN A 77 -10.22 15.70 2.75
#